data_AF-A0A8C3AW30-F1
#
_entry.id   AF-A0A8C3AW30-F1
#
_cell.length_a   1.000
_cell.length_b   1.000
_cell.length_c   1.000
_cell.angle_alpha   90.00
_cell.angle_beta   90.00
_cell.angle_gamma   90.00
#
_symmetry.space_group_name_H-M   'P 1'
#
loop_
_entity.id
_entity.type
_entity.pdbx_description
1 polymer ?
#
loop_
_entity_poly.entity_id
_entity_poly.type
_entity_poly.pdbx_seq_one_letter_code
_entity_poly.pdbx_strand_id
1 'polypeptide(L)'
;SLKKNRLQVGVQTFVHVKFEDVRVYLVERKMGRSRRSFLTQLGTSKGFIVEDVLSDKVTHVVSENSQAASLWKWLKECASMDLPNVHVLDISWFTDSMREGRPVAVETRHLIQEILQCGCSFEVKKLLSDERYQTFKLFTSVFGVGPKTADKWHRRGLRSFSDILADRSIHLNRMQQSGTSTSQHFHSRMWPNDLPVVRQCVHHRLPRLPSRGSMLANVC
;
A
#
# COMPACT_ATOMS: atom_id res chain seq x y z
N SER A 1 64.81 -34.46 -12.29
CA SER A 1 64.55 -33.36 -11.33
C SER A 1 63.07 -33.05 -11.35
N LEU A 2 62.37 -33.37 -10.25
CA LEU A 2 60.91 -33.31 -10.11
C LEU A 2 60.45 -31.86 -9.95
N LYS A 3 59.56 -31.40 -10.82
CA LYS A 3 58.87 -30.10 -10.65
C LYS A 3 57.82 -30.25 -9.54
N LYS A 4 58.09 -29.62 -8.39
CA LYS A 4 57.17 -29.52 -7.24
C LYS A 4 55.87 -28.81 -7.66
N ASN A 5 54.79 -29.57 -7.80
CA ASN A 5 53.44 -29.02 -7.83
C ASN A 5 53.08 -28.51 -6.43
N ARG A 6 52.96 -27.17 -6.31
CA ARG A 6 52.43 -26.49 -5.14
C ARG A 6 50.91 -26.68 -5.16
N LEU A 7 50.40 -27.64 -4.39
CA LEU A 7 48.97 -27.73 -4.08
C LEU A 7 48.58 -26.48 -3.29
N GLN A 8 47.83 -25.57 -3.91
CA GLN A 8 47.11 -24.53 -3.19
C GLN A 8 45.94 -25.22 -2.50
N VAL A 9 46.04 -25.36 -1.18
CA VAL A 9 44.92 -25.74 -0.32
C VAL A 9 43.92 -24.58 -0.39
N GLY A 10 42.86 -24.76 -1.18
CA GLY A 10 41.70 -23.88 -1.15
C GLY A 10 41.09 -23.95 0.24
N VAL A 11 41.18 -22.86 1.00
CA VAL A 11 40.45 -22.71 2.25
C VAL A 11 38.97 -22.68 1.87
N GLN A 12 38.28 -23.82 1.99
CA GLN A 12 36.82 -23.84 2.02
C GLN A 12 36.39 -23.14 3.31
N THR A 13 36.20 -21.82 3.22
CA THR A 13 35.43 -21.10 4.22
C THR A 13 34.03 -21.69 4.22
N PHE A 14 33.71 -22.50 5.23
CA PHE A 14 32.35 -22.92 5.50
C PHE A 14 31.52 -21.67 5.74
N VAL A 15 30.72 -21.31 4.74
CA VAL A 15 29.78 -20.20 4.85
C VAL A 15 28.65 -20.67 5.74
N HIS A 16 28.65 -20.24 7.00
CA HIS A 16 27.57 -20.57 7.91
C HIS A 16 26.30 -19.85 7.47
N VAL A 17 25.24 -20.61 7.19
CA VAL A 17 23.91 -20.06 6.93
C VAL A 17 23.40 -19.41 8.21
N LYS A 18 22.94 -18.16 8.13
CA LYS A 18 22.46 -17.39 9.29
C LYS A 18 20.95 -17.15 9.25
N PHE A 19 20.36 -17.13 8.06
CA PHE A 19 18.97 -16.71 7.85
C PHE A 19 18.20 -17.82 7.11
N GLU A 20 17.86 -18.88 7.82
CA GLU A 20 17.20 -20.06 7.23
C GLU A 20 15.78 -19.76 6.71
N ASP A 21 15.09 -18.82 7.34
CA ASP A 21 13.75 -18.37 6.97
C ASP A 21 13.75 -17.47 5.73
N VAL A 22 14.91 -17.03 5.26
CA VAL A 22 15.05 -16.09 4.13
C VAL A 22 15.82 -16.75 2.99
N ARG A 23 15.05 -17.25 2.02
CA ARG A 23 15.53 -17.81 0.76
C ARG A 23 15.29 -16.84 -0.39
N VAL A 24 16.39 -16.36 -0.96
CA VAL A 24 16.40 -15.32 -2.00
C VAL A 24 16.61 -15.94 -3.38
N TYR A 25 15.82 -15.57 -4.36
CA TYR A 25 16.07 -15.86 -5.77
C TYR A 25 16.36 -14.56 -6.52
N LEU A 26 17.50 -14.50 -7.21
CA LEU A 26 17.92 -13.34 -8.00
C LEU A 26 17.53 -13.51 -9.48
N VAL A 27 16.66 -12.64 -9.98
CA VAL A 27 16.16 -12.68 -11.37
C VAL A 27 17.25 -12.20 -12.33
N GLU A 28 17.75 -13.11 -13.19
CA GLU A 28 18.87 -12.82 -14.08
C GLU A 28 18.52 -11.87 -15.24
N ARG A 29 17.25 -11.80 -15.68
CA ARG A 29 16.83 -11.20 -16.96
C ARG A 29 17.47 -9.85 -17.30
N LYS A 30 17.31 -8.85 -16.43
CA LYS A 30 17.88 -7.50 -16.60
C LYS A 30 19.18 -7.28 -15.84
N MET A 31 19.44 -8.12 -14.84
CA MET A 31 20.63 -8.10 -13.99
C MET A 31 21.88 -8.59 -14.73
N GLY A 32 21.74 -9.65 -15.53
CA GLY A 32 22.83 -10.34 -16.21
C GLY A 32 23.59 -11.34 -15.31
N ARG A 33 24.14 -12.38 -15.95
CA ARG A 33 24.78 -13.53 -15.28
C ARG A 33 25.93 -13.15 -14.35
N SER A 34 26.80 -12.23 -14.78
CA SER A 34 27.94 -11.76 -13.98
C SER A 34 27.50 -11.04 -12.71
N ARG A 35 26.52 -10.14 -12.80
CA ARG A 35 26.01 -9.39 -11.65
C ARG A 35 25.23 -10.30 -10.71
N ARG A 36 24.44 -11.23 -11.25
CA ARG A 36 23.79 -12.28 -10.45
C ARG A 36 24.81 -13.09 -9.67
N SER A 37 25.86 -13.60 -10.33
CA SER A 37 26.92 -14.38 -9.66
C SER A 37 27.60 -13.60 -8.54
N PHE A 38 27.92 -12.33 -8.77
CA PHE A 38 28.50 -11.47 -7.75
C PHE A 38 27.57 -11.29 -6.55
N LEU A 39 26.28 -11.01 -6.78
CA LEU A 39 25.29 -10.82 -5.73
C LEU A 39 25.01 -12.12 -4.97
N THR A 40 24.99 -13.27 -5.65
CA THR A 40 24.92 -14.59 -5.02
C THR A 40 26.08 -14.80 -4.07
N GLN A 41 27.31 -14.52 -4.51
CA GLN A 41 28.50 -14.63 -3.66
C GLN A 41 28.45 -13.65 -2.48
N LEU A 42 27.99 -12.42 -2.71
CA LEU A 42 27.85 -11.41 -1.66
C LEU A 42 26.81 -11.85 -0.59
N GLY A 43 25.63 -12.27 -1.02
CA GLY A 43 24.56 -12.73 -0.12
C GLY A 43 24.97 -13.96 0.66
N THR A 44 25.53 -14.96 -0.02
CA THR A 44 26.03 -16.17 0.66
C THR A 44 27.11 -15.83 1.67
N SER A 45 28.11 -15.00 1.34
CA SER A 45 29.16 -14.58 2.28
C SER A 45 28.62 -13.90 3.56
N LYS A 46 27.42 -13.31 3.47
CA LYS A 46 26.72 -12.65 4.60
C LYS A 46 25.81 -13.62 5.38
N GLY A 47 25.67 -14.87 4.94
CA GLY A 47 24.88 -15.92 5.57
C GLY A 47 23.45 -16.06 5.04
N PHE A 48 23.14 -15.45 3.89
CA PHE A 48 21.85 -15.62 3.22
C PHE A 48 21.84 -16.90 2.38
N ILE A 49 20.66 -17.50 2.23
CA ILE A 49 20.44 -18.55 1.24
C ILE A 49 20.03 -17.88 -0.07
N VAL A 50 20.84 -18.07 -1.11
CA VAL A 50 20.53 -17.61 -2.47
C VAL A 50 20.31 -18.83 -3.35
N GLU A 51 19.08 -19.02 -3.81
CA GLU A 51 18.66 -20.14 -4.65
C GLU A 51 18.96 -19.86 -6.12
N ASP A 52 19.49 -20.87 -6.81
CA ASP A 52 19.74 -20.76 -8.25
C ASP A 52 18.49 -20.99 -9.10
N VAL A 53 17.50 -21.69 -8.54
CA VAL A 53 16.26 -22.06 -9.22
C VAL A 53 15.08 -21.49 -8.45
N LEU A 54 14.11 -20.93 -9.19
CA LEU A 54 12.85 -20.50 -8.60
C LEU A 54 12.06 -21.73 -8.18
N SER A 55 11.79 -21.87 -6.88
CA SER A 55 11.09 -23.01 -6.28
C SER A 55 10.09 -22.56 -5.22
N ASP A 56 9.30 -23.50 -4.71
CA ASP A 56 8.34 -23.30 -3.62
C ASP A 56 8.96 -22.86 -2.29
N LYS A 57 10.25 -23.11 -2.10
CA LYS A 57 11.02 -22.68 -0.93
C LYS A 57 11.41 -21.21 -0.98
N VAL A 58 11.36 -20.56 -2.15
CA VAL A 58 11.77 -19.17 -2.30
C VAL A 58 10.79 -18.26 -1.56
N THR A 59 11.32 -17.40 -0.70
CA THR A 59 10.54 -16.43 0.08
C THR A 59 10.65 -15.02 -0.50
N HIS A 60 11.78 -14.71 -1.15
CA HIS A 60 12.10 -13.39 -1.67
C HIS A 60 12.59 -13.52 -3.12
N VAL A 61 11.84 -13.02 -4.08
CA VAL A 61 12.28 -12.87 -5.47
C VAL A 61 12.78 -11.45 -5.65
N VAL A 62 14.06 -11.29 -5.96
CA VAL A 62 14.68 -9.96 -6.13
C VAL A 62 14.99 -9.75 -7.60
N SER A 63 14.53 -8.63 -8.15
CA SER A 63 14.81 -8.24 -9.52
C SER A 63 15.43 -6.85 -9.58
N GLU A 64 16.21 -6.60 -10.61
CA GLU A 64 16.81 -5.30 -10.89
C GLU A 64 16.20 -4.70 -12.16
N ASN A 65 15.95 -3.39 -12.15
CA ASN A 65 15.53 -2.62 -13.34
C ASN A 65 14.41 -3.29 -14.15
N SER A 66 13.46 -3.90 -13.45
CA SER A 66 12.42 -4.72 -14.07
C SER A 66 11.10 -3.96 -14.08
N GLN A 67 10.53 -3.80 -15.28
CA GLN A 67 9.16 -3.32 -15.38
C GLN A 67 8.24 -4.37 -14.78
N ALA A 68 7.43 -3.94 -13.83
CA ALA A 68 6.60 -4.84 -13.03
C ALA A 68 5.76 -5.76 -13.93
N ALA A 69 5.04 -5.21 -14.92
CA ALA A 69 4.22 -6.02 -15.83
C ALA A 69 4.93 -7.14 -16.57
N SER A 70 6.12 -6.85 -17.11
CA SER A 70 6.92 -7.86 -17.78
C SER A 70 7.49 -8.92 -16.84
N LEU A 71 7.72 -8.56 -15.58
CA LEU A 71 8.29 -9.44 -14.56
C LEU A 71 7.24 -10.43 -14.08
N TRP A 72 6.05 -9.94 -13.72
CA TRP A 72 4.99 -10.80 -13.21
C TRP A 72 4.36 -11.67 -14.28
N LYS A 73 4.22 -11.20 -15.52
CA LYS A 73 3.84 -12.07 -16.64
C LYS A 73 4.77 -13.27 -16.72
N TRP A 74 6.08 -13.02 -16.68
CA TRP A 74 7.09 -14.07 -16.68
C TRP A 74 7.04 -14.95 -15.42
N LEU A 75 6.85 -14.38 -14.23
CA LEU A 75 6.71 -15.16 -13.00
C LEU A 75 5.51 -16.10 -13.07
N LYS A 76 4.36 -15.68 -13.64
CA LYS A 76 3.18 -16.53 -13.82
C LYS A 76 3.42 -17.66 -14.82
N GLU A 77 4.21 -17.40 -15.86
CA GLU A 77 4.59 -18.40 -16.86
C GLU A 77 5.61 -19.40 -16.32
N CYS A 78 6.53 -18.97 -15.45
CA CYS A 78 7.58 -19.81 -14.88
C CYS A 78 7.17 -20.52 -13.59
N ALA A 79 6.32 -19.91 -12.78
CA ALA A 79 5.88 -20.44 -11.50
C ALA A 79 4.41 -20.81 -11.60
N SER A 80 4.12 -22.11 -11.71
CA SER A 80 2.79 -22.68 -11.40
C SER A 80 2.44 -22.59 -9.91
N MET A 81 3.08 -21.66 -9.19
CA MET A 81 2.98 -21.50 -7.75
C MET A 81 1.85 -20.52 -7.43
N ASP A 82 0.97 -20.91 -6.53
CA ASP A 82 0.26 -19.93 -5.73
C ASP A 82 1.31 -19.20 -4.87
N LEU A 83 1.42 -17.89 -5.03
CA LEU A 83 2.43 -17.03 -4.38
C LEU A 83 1.88 -16.25 -3.16
N PRO A 84 1.07 -16.82 -2.22
CA PRO A 84 0.51 -16.00 -1.15
C PRO A 84 1.58 -15.45 -0.20
N ASN A 85 2.77 -16.06 -0.14
CA ASN A 85 3.84 -15.73 0.81
C ASN A 85 5.18 -15.35 0.16
N VAL A 86 5.25 -15.13 -1.15
CA VAL A 86 6.50 -14.74 -1.82
C VAL A 86 6.56 -13.22 -2.01
N HIS A 87 7.62 -12.60 -1.49
CA HIS A 87 7.88 -11.18 -1.69
C HIS A 87 8.62 -10.95 -3.01
N VAL A 88 7.99 -10.22 -3.95
CA VAL A 88 8.64 -9.78 -5.19
C VAL A 88 9.17 -8.36 -5.02
N LEU A 89 10.50 -8.25 -5.00
CA LEU A 89 11.22 -7.08 -4.51
C LEU A 89 12.19 -6.50 -5.53
N ASP A 90 12.41 -5.20 -5.41
CA ASP A 90 13.45 -4.47 -6.10
C ASP A 90 14.81 -4.76 -5.45
N ILE A 91 15.87 -4.60 -6.25
CA ILE A 91 17.25 -4.80 -5.83
C ILE A 91 17.63 -3.97 -4.60
N SER A 92 16.96 -2.82 -4.39
CA SER A 92 17.14 -1.97 -3.21
C SER A 92 17.02 -2.73 -1.88
N TRP A 93 16.06 -3.65 -1.74
CA TRP A 93 15.93 -4.46 -0.52
C TRP A 93 17.15 -5.32 -0.26
N PHE A 94 17.68 -5.93 -1.33
CA PHE A 94 18.87 -6.77 -1.23
C PHE A 94 20.08 -5.92 -0.85
N THR A 95 20.25 -4.75 -1.48
CA THR A 95 21.38 -3.86 -1.15
C THR A 95 21.32 -3.33 0.28
N ASP A 96 20.12 -2.98 0.77
CA ASP A 96 19.92 -2.56 2.16
C ASP A 96 20.22 -3.72 3.13
N SER A 97 19.77 -4.93 2.80
CA SER A 97 20.07 -6.14 3.59
C SER A 97 21.57 -6.45 3.64
N MET A 98 22.30 -6.25 2.53
CA MET A 98 23.75 -6.43 2.50
C MET A 98 24.50 -5.38 3.33
N ARG A 99 23.99 -4.13 3.34
CA ARG A 99 24.52 -3.02 4.15
C ARG A 99 24.35 -3.31 5.64
N GLU A 100 23.17 -3.75 6.06
CA GLU A 100 22.86 -4.09 7.45
C GLU A 100 23.43 -5.45 7.88
N GLY A 101 23.85 -6.30 6.93
CA GLY A 101 24.36 -7.63 7.21
C GLY A 101 23.31 -8.64 7.66
N ARG A 102 22.02 -8.30 7.51
CA ARG A 102 20.85 -9.12 7.87
C ARG A 102 19.66 -8.74 6.99
N PRO A 103 18.65 -9.61 6.85
CA PRO A 103 17.41 -9.25 6.15
C PRO A 103 16.78 -8.01 6.80
N VAL A 104 16.57 -6.95 6.03
CA VAL A 104 15.78 -5.79 6.49
C VAL A 104 14.29 -6.08 6.32
N ALA A 105 13.47 -5.37 7.09
CA ALA A 105 12.03 -5.44 6.92
C ALA A 105 11.65 -5.04 5.48
N VAL A 106 10.71 -5.78 4.89
CA VAL A 106 10.14 -5.40 3.60
C VAL A 106 9.30 -4.14 3.79
N GLU A 107 9.55 -3.14 2.96
CA GLU A 107 8.88 -1.84 3.00
C GLU A 107 8.29 -1.55 1.63
N THR A 108 7.34 -0.62 1.53
CA THR A 108 6.68 -0.29 0.26
C THR A 108 7.68 0.12 -0.84
N ARG A 109 8.77 0.81 -0.48
CA ARG A 109 9.84 1.20 -1.44
C ARG A 109 10.56 0.00 -2.07
N HIS A 110 10.53 -1.14 -1.39
CA HIS A 110 11.19 -2.38 -1.82
C HIS A 110 10.31 -3.20 -2.76
N LEU A 111 9.00 -2.96 -2.80
CA LEU A 111 8.07 -3.83 -3.53
C LEU A 111 8.08 -3.50 -5.02
N ILE A 112 8.27 -4.51 -5.87
CA ILE A 112 7.94 -4.37 -7.31
C ILE A 112 6.45 -4.62 -7.46
N GLN A 113 5.67 -3.59 -7.12
CA GLN A 113 4.24 -3.60 -7.36
C GLN A 113 4.02 -3.39 -8.85
N GLU A 114 3.58 -4.43 -9.53
CA GLU A 114 2.67 -4.17 -10.63
C GLU A 114 1.35 -3.87 -9.94
N ILE A 115 0.64 -2.85 -10.39
CA ILE A 115 -0.78 -2.69 -10.11
C ILE A 115 -1.48 -3.86 -10.82
N LEU A 116 -1.20 -5.10 -10.40
CA LEU A 116 -1.82 -6.29 -10.91
C LEU A 116 -3.22 -6.27 -10.35
N GLN A 117 -4.15 -5.83 -11.20
CA GLN A 117 -5.20 -6.68 -11.74
C GLN A 117 -5.90 -7.65 -10.77
N CYS A 118 -5.97 -7.27 -9.50
CA CYS A 118 -7.00 -7.61 -8.52
C CYS A 118 -7.54 -6.32 -7.86
N GLY A 119 -7.03 -5.15 -8.24
CA GLY A 119 -7.45 -3.84 -7.69
C GLY A 119 -7.16 -3.64 -6.20
N CYS A 120 -6.36 -4.51 -5.56
CA CYS A 120 -6.14 -4.49 -4.11
C CYS A 120 -4.66 -4.75 -3.76
N SER A 121 -4.04 -3.87 -2.96
CA SER A 121 -2.81 -4.19 -2.20
C SER A 121 -3.16 -5.14 -1.05
N PHE A 122 -2.24 -6.00 -0.60
CA PHE A 122 -2.47 -6.87 0.56
C PHE A 122 -2.69 -6.06 1.84
N GLU A 123 -1.94 -4.96 2.06
CA GLU A 123 -2.19 -4.07 3.20
C GLU A 123 -3.52 -3.33 3.06
N VAL A 124 -3.88 -2.90 1.85
CA VAL A 124 -5.18 -2.28 1.57
C VAL A 124 -6.31 -3.28 1.74
N LYS A 125 -6.14 -4.54 1.34
CA LYS A 125 -7.14 -5.60 1.53
C LYS A 125 -7.34 -5.88 3.02
N LYS A 126 -6.26 -5.97 3.79
CA LYS A 126 -6.32 -6.12 5.25
C LYS A 126 -7.04 -4.94 5.90
N LEU A 127 -6.78 -3.70 5.46
CA LEU A 127 -7.48 -2.51 5.95
C LEU A 127 -8.95 -2.46 5.50
N LEU A 128 -9.26 -2.83 4.26
CA LEU A 128 -10.63 -2.90 3.74
C LEU A 128 -11.44 -4.02 4.38
N SER A 129 -10.78 -5.09 4.86
CA SER A 129 -11.39 -6.17 5.63
C SER A 129 -11.49 -5.89 7.13
N ASP A 130 -10.83 -4.84 7.64
CA ASP A 130 -10.89 -4.46 9.05
C ASP A 130 -12.27 -3.92 9.41
N GLU A 131 -12.95 -4.59 10.35
CA GLU A 131 -14.32 -4.26 10.79
C GLU A 131 -14.41 -2.82 11.30
N ARG A 132 -13.38 -2.35 12.01
CA ARG A 132 -13.33 -0.99 12.54
C ARG A 132 -13.26 0.01 11.40
N TYR A 133 -12.39 -0.20 10.41
CA TYR A 133 -12.31 0.64 9.23
C TYR A 133 -13.62 0.68 8.44
N GLN A 134 -14.25 -0.48 8.20
CA GLN A 134 -15.54 -0.56 7.50
C GLN A 134 -16.63 0.22 8.23
N THR A 135 -16.73 0.02 9.55
CA THR A 135 -17.71 0.70 10.40
C THR A 135 -17.46 2.22 10.45
N PHE A 136 -16.19 2.63 10.55
CA PHE A 136 -15.83 4.04 10.53
C PHE A 136 -16.17 4.68 9.20
N LYS A 137 -15.78 4.04 8.09
CA LYS A 137 -16.08 4.52 6.73
C LYS A 137 -17.59 4.68 6.55
N LEU A 138 -18.38 3.70 7.00
CA LEU A 138 -19.83 3.75 6.99
C LEU A 138 -20.35 4.95 7.80
N PHE A 139 -19.95 5.10 9.05
CA PHE A 139 -20.47 6.17 9.92
C PHE A 139 -20.03 7.56 9.45
N THR A 140 -18.76 7.74 9.09
CA THR A 140 -18.24 9.03 8.62
C THR A 140 -18.76 9.44 7.25
N SER A 141 -19.42 8.52 6.54
CA SER A 141 -20.10 8.84 5.29
C SER A 141 -21.38 9.67 5.48
N VAL A 142 -21.93 9.71 6.71
CA VAL A 142 -23.08 10.54 7.05
C VAL A 142 -22.63 11.96 7.31
N PHE A 143 -23.25 12.92 6.59
CA PHE A 143 -23.01 14.33 6.83
C PHE A 143 -23.25 14.69 8.31
N GLY A 144 -22.26 15.34 8.95
CA GLY A 144 -22.31 15.67 10.37
C GLY A 144 -21.82 14.56 11.33
N VAL A 145 -21.32 13.43 10.81
CA VAL A 145 -20.66 12.39 11.60
C VAL A 145 -19.16 12.38 11.31
N GLY A 146 -18.37 12.82 12.29
CA GLY A 146 -16.90 12.78 12.21
C GLY A 146 -16.29 11.55 12.91
N PRO A 147 -14.96 11.37 12.84
CA PRO A 147 -14.26 10.22 13.43
C PRO A 147 -14.53 10.02 14.93
N LYS A 148 -14.69 11.10 15.71
CA LYS A 148 -15.00 11.02 17.16
C LYS A 148 -16.37 10.40 17.43
N THR A 149 -17.37 10.78 16.65
CA THR A 149 -18.73 10.24 16.77
C THR A 149 -18.77 8.79 16.29
N ALA A 150 -18.10 8.50 15.17
CA ALA A 150 -17.94 7.14 14.66
C ALA A 150 -17.26 6.21 15.68
N ASP A 151 -16.19 6.68 16.34
CA ASP A 151 -15.49 5.92 17.39
C ASP A 151 -16.38 5.67 18.62
N LYS A 152 -17.16 6.68 19.04
CA LYS A 152 -18.13 6.53 20.14
C LYS A 152 -19.18 5.46 19.84
N TRP A 153 -19.72 5.44 18.61
CA TRP A 153 -20.68 4.44 18.15
C TRP A 153 -20.06 3.05 18.02
N HIS A 154 -18.87 2.96 17.45
CA HIS A 154 -18.14 1.70 17.31
C HIS A 154 -17.82 1.05 18.67
N ARG A 155 -17.37 1.84 19.66
CA ARG A 155 -17.11 1.35 21.04
C ARG A 155 -18.37 0.83 21.74
N ARG A 156 -19.56 1.29 21.32
CA ARG A 156 -20.86 0.79 21.81
C ARG A 156 -21.34 -0.48 21.10
N GLY A 157 -20.55 -1.03 20.18
CA GLY A 157 -20.91 -2.24 19.44
C GLY A 157 -21.77 -1.98 18.20
N LEU A 158 -22.04 -0.73 17.85
CA LEU A 158 -22.84 -0.39 16.67
C LEU A 158 -22.00 -0.63 15.41
N ARG A 159 -22.58 -1.27 14.41
CA ARG A 159 -21.94 -1.63 13.12
C ARG A 159 -22.74 -1.17 11.90
N SER A 160 -24.01 -0.85 12.07
CA SER A 160 -24.91 -0.45 11.00
C SER A 160 -25.71 0.82 11.32
N PHE A 161 -26.31 1.44 10.29
CA PHE A 161 -27.26 2.54 10.51
C PHE A 161 -28.53 2.09 11.23
N SER A 162 -28.94 0.83 11.05
CA SER A 162 -30.08 0.25 11.77
C SER A 162 -29.84 0.26 13.27
N ASP A 163 -28.62 -0.10 13.69
CA ASP A 163 -28.23 -0.11 15.11
C ASP A 163 -28.30 1.29 15.71
N ILE A 164 -27.87 2.31 14.95
CA ILE A 164 -27.90 3.70 15.37
C ILE A 164 -29.34 4.21 15.55
N LEU A 165 -30.23 3.84 14.63
CA LEU A 165 -31.64 4.28 14.66
C LEU A 165 -32.47 3.52 15.71
N ALA A 166 -32.09 2.27 16.02
CA ALA A 166 -32.75 1.47 17.04
C ALA A 166 -32.29 1.82 18.47
N ASP A 167 -31.07 2.33 18.64
CA ASP A 167 -30.53 2.73 19.94
C ASP A 167 -31.15 4.04 20.45
N ARG A 168 -32.08 3.91 21.41
CA ARG A 168 -32.79 5.04 22.04
C ARG A 168 -31.88 5.98 22.83
N SER A 169 -30.64 5.58 23.14
CA SER A 169 -29.66 6.41 23.84
C SER A 169 -28.87 7.34 22.90
N ILE A 170 -29.08 7.23 21.58
CA ILE A 170 -28.42 8.06 20.59
C ILE A 170 -29.36 9.18 20.15
N HIS A 171 -28.94 10.41 20.44
CA HIS A 171 -29.60 11.61 19.95
C HIS A 171 -28.82 12.18 18.77
N LEU A 172 -29.33 11.95 17.56
CA LEU A 172 -28.77 12.54 16.34
C LEU A 172 -29.07 14.05 16.32
N ASN A 173 -28.05 14.86 16.05
CA ASN A 173 -28.25 16.30 15.86
C ASN A 173 -28.92 16.59 14.51
N ARG A 174 -29.38 17.83 14.30
CA ARG A 174 -30.10 18.22 13.07
C ARG A 174 -29.33 17.90 11.78
N MET A 175 -28.00 18.06 11.79
CA MET A 175 -27.16 17.75 10.63
C MET A 175 -27.09 16.24 10.36
N GLN A 176 -26.98 15.44 11.41
CA GLN A 176 -26.92 13.98 11.33
C GLN A 176 -28.27 13.40 10.89
N GLN A 177 -29.39 13.92 11.41
CA GLN A 177 -30.74 13.53 10.98
C GLN A 177 -30.96 13.80 9.49
N SER A 178 -30.55 14.98 8.99
CA SER A 178 -30.61 15.30 7.57
C SER A 178 -29.68 14.38 6.77
N GLY A 179 -28.46 14.15 7.26
CA GLY A 179 -27.46 13.28 6.63
C GLY A 179 -27.91 11.84 6.53
N THR A 180 -28.54 11.27 7.57
CA THR A 180 -29.07 9.89 7.53
C THR A 180 -30.19 9.74 6.50
N SER A 181 -31.02 10.78 6.30
CA SER A 181 -32.11 10.77 5.32
C SER A 181 -31.65 11.01 3.87
N THR A 182 -30.51 11.69 3.65
CA THR A 182 -29.97 12.01 2.31
C THR A 182 -28.68 11.24 1.95
N SER A 183 -28.25 10.28 2.78
CA SER A 183 -26.98 9.54 2.58
C SER A 183 -26.87 8.82 1.22
N GLN A 184 -28.00 8.43 0.59
CA GLN A 184 -27.99 7.87 -0.76
C GLN A 184 -27.63 8.88 -1.85
N HIS A 185 -27.90 10.17 -1.66
CA HIS A 185 -27.65 11.24 -2.64
C HIS A 185 -26.29 11.93 -2.48
N PHE A 186 -25.77 12.05 -1.26
CA PHE A 186 -24.47 12.71 -1.00
C PHE A 186 -23.23 11.88 -1.41
N HIS A 187 -23.39 10.56 -1.62
CA HIS A 187 -22.31 9.70 -2.11
C HIS A 187 -22.04 9.85 -3.61
N SER A 188 -22.96 10.46 -4.36
CA SER A 188 -22.72 10.84 -5.74
C SER A 188 -21.85 12.11 -5.76
N ARG A 189 -20.71 12.08 -6.47
CA ARG A 189 -20.01 13.34 -6.81
C ARG A 189 -21.05 14.26 -7.44
N MET A 190 -21.11 15.54 -7.01
CA MET A 190 -21.95 16.55 -7.69
C MET A 190 -21.70 16.45 -9.20
N TRP A 191 -22.77 16.31 -9.99
CA TRP A 191 -22.60 16.21 -11.43
C TRP A 191 -22.14 17.59 -11.95
N PRO A 192 -21.31 17.65 -13.01
CA PRO A 192 -20.82 18.93 -13.55
C PRO A 192 -21.94 19.94 -13.86
N ASN A 193 -23.15 19.47 -14.13
CA ASN A 193 -24.34 20.27 -14.43
C ASN A 193 -25.05 20.84 -13.19
N ASP A 194 -24.74 20.36 -11.99
CA ASP A 194 -25.34 20.85 -10.74
C ASP A 194 -24.63 22.12 -10.21
N LEU A 195 -23.33 22.27 -10.54
CA LEU A 195 -22.52 23.41 -10.10
C LEU A 195 -23.07 24.77 -10.56
N PRO A 196 -23.49 24.94 -11.82
CA PRO A 196 -24.13 26.17 -12.30
C PRO A 196 -25.44 26.49 -11.57
N VAL A 197 -26.25 25.47 -11.24
CA VAL A 197 -27.54 25.64 -10.55
C VAL A 197 -27.33 26.09 -9.10
N VAL A 198 -26.38 25.48 -8.41
CA VAL A 198 -25.98 25.90 -7.05
C VAL A 198 -25.44 27.33 -7.07
N ARG A 199 -24.57 27.66 -8.05
CA ARG A 199 -24.03 29.02 -8.23
C ARG A 199 -25.13 30.05 -8.49
N GLN A 200 -26.12 29.71 -9.31
CA GLN A 200 -27.25 30.60 -9.60
C GLN A 200 -28.15 30.80 -8.39
N CYS A 201 -28.43 29.75 -7.61
CA CYS A 201 -29.17 29.85 -6.35
C CYS A 201 -28.49 30.78 -5.33
N VAL A 202 -27.15 30.74 -5.25
CA VAL A 202 -26.36 31.62 -4.38
C VAL A 202 -26.43 33.07 -4.87
N HIS A 203 -26.24 33.30 -6.17
CA HIS A 203 -26.32 34.67 -6.74
C HIS A 203 -27.72 35.29 -6.63
N HIS A 204 -28.79 34.48 -6.71
CA HIS A 204 -30.16 34.98 -6.64
C HIS A 204 -30.62 35.28 -5.20
N ARG A 205 -29.99 34.66 -4.19
CA ARG A 205 -30.35 34.80 -2.76
C ARG A 205 -29.42 35.71 -1.96
N LEU A 206 -28.27 36.12 -2.50
CA LEU A 206 -27.44 37.14 -1.88
C LEU A 206 -28.01 38.54 -2.21
N PRO A 207 -28.49 39.33 -1.22
CA PRO A 207 -28.77 40.74 -1.49
C PRO A 207 -27.49 41.40 -1.97
N ARG A 208 -27.57 42.18 -3.05
CA ARG A 208 -26.43 42.91 -3.62
C ARG A 208 -25.81 43.79 -2.52
N LEU A 209 -24.71 43.34 -1.93
CA LEU A 209 -23.92 44.18 -1.02
C LEU A 209 -23.43 45.38 -1.84
N PRO A 210 -23.64 46.63 -1.37
CA PRO A 210 -23.14 47.79 -2.10
C PRO A 210 -21.61 47.71 -2.19
N SER A 211 -21.09 47.97 -3.39
CA SER A 211 -19.66 48.06 -3.67
C SER A 211 -19.02 49.11 -2.76
N ARG A 212 -17.81 48.82 -2.26
CA ARG A 212 -17.01 49.62 -1.30
C ARG A 212 -16.60 51.04 -1.77
N GLY A 213 -17.29 51.65 -2.72
CA GLY A 213 -16.89 52.90 -3.38
C GLY A 213 -17.77 54.14 -3.13
N SER A 214 -18.88 54.05 -2.41
CA SER A 214 -19.85 55.17 -2.34
C SER A 214 -20.09 55.73 -0.93
N MET A 215 -19.07 55.77 -0.07
CA MET A 215 -19.19 56.29 1.29
C MET A 215 -18.20 57.44 1.60
N LEU A 216 -17.91 58.29 0.61
CA LEU A 216 -17.17 59.56 0.79
C LEU A 216 -17.65 60.67 -0.16
N ALA A 217 -18.94 60.97 -0.16
CA ALA A 217 -19.45 62.23 -0.71
C ALA A 217 -20.70 62.65 0.05
N ASN A 218 -20.50 63.41 1.12
CA ASN A 218 -21.36 64.48 1.66
C ASN A 218 -21.04 64.71 3.14
N VAL A 219 -19.87 65.31 3.38
CA VAL A 219 -19.65 66.20 4.52
C VAL A 219 -18.89 67.41 3.96
N CYS A 220 -19.66 68.43 3.58
CA CYS A 220 -19.34 69.85 3.57
C CYS A 220 -20.67 70.58 3.39
#